data_AF-A0A921LAW7-F1
#
_entry.id   AF-A0A921LAW7-F1
#
_cell.length_a   1.000
_cell.length_b   1.000
_cell.length_c   1.000
_cell.angle_alpha   90.00
_cell.angle_beta   90.00
_cell.angle_gamma   90.00
#
_symmetry.space_group_name_H-M   'P 1'
#
loop_
_entity.id
_entity.type
_entity.pdbx_description
1 polymer ?
#
loop_
_entity_poly.entity_id
_entity_poly.type
_entity_poly.pdbx_seq_one_letter_code
_entity_poly.pdbx_strand_id
1 'polypeptide(L)'
;MSKEKKTVYRVVGQNYEEWEAPIDSLVSRPFTDVVPPKGPDVMIAGFDWETNQWIWVRGVPYDLYVRSNQIAANTMKEVTKLKNMVEQIQKVVFPEDLVITEGGMPDVSK
;
A
#
# COMPACT_ATOMS: atom_id res chain seq x y z
N MET A 1 -6.53 36.85 -38.46
CA MET A 1 -5.96 35.49 -38.37
C MET A 1 -6.18 34.99 -36.96
N SER A 2 -6.90 33.88 -36.80
CA SER A 2 -6.98 33.20 -35.50
C SER A 2 -5.57 32.73 -35.16
N LYS A 3 -4.98 33.21 -34.07
CA LYS A 3 -3.69 32.68 -33.60
C LYS A 3 -3.98 31.27 -33.07
N GLU A 4 -3.50 30.26 -33.77
CA GLU A 4 -3.57 28.87 -33.29
C GLU A 4 -2.87 28.78 -31.93
N LYS A 5 -3.50 28.07 -30.99
CA LYS A 5 -3.07 27.92 -29.61
C LYS A 5 -2.75 26.46 -29.31
N LYS A 6 -1.80 26.22 -28.41
CA LYS A 6 -1.47 24.92 -27.83
C LYS A 6 -1.72 24.94 -26.33
N THR A 7 -2.13 23.80 -25.78
CA THR A 7 -2.21 23.60 -24.33
C THR A 7 -0.82 23.34 -23.76
N VAL A 8 -0.47 24.03 -22.69
CA VAL A 8 0.72 23.81 -21.88
C VAL A 8 0.31 23.65 -20.42
N TYR A 9 1.18 23.05 -19.63
CA TYR A 9 0.91 22.73 -18.23
C TYR A 9 1.88 23.48 -17.35
N ARG A 10 1.34 24.34 -16.48
CA ARG A 10 2.14 25.00 -15.44
C ARG A 10 2.31 24.05 -14.27
N VAL A 11 3.55 23.71 -13.93
CA VAL A 11 3.86 22.86 -12.79
C VAL A 11 3.73 23.66 -11.49
N VAL A 12 2.87 23.22 -10.58
CA VAL A 12 2.62 23.85 -9.28
C VAL A 12 2.77 22.79 -8.18
N GLY A 13 4.01 22.56 -7.74
CA GLY A 13 4.32 21.52 -6.75
C GLY A 13 3.93 20.13 -7.27
N GLN A 14 2.96 19.50 -6.61
CA GLN A 14 2.39 18.19 -6.95
C GLN A 14 1.15 18.28 -7.86
N ASN A 15 0.81 19.47 -8.34
CA ASN A 15 -0.34 19.72 -9.21
C ASN A 15 0.10 20.42 -10.50
N TYR A 16 -0.86 20.63 -11.40
CA TYR A 16 -0.67 21.43 -12.58
C TYR A 16 -1.89 22.30 -12.89
N GLU A 17 -1.66 23.42 -13.57
CA GLU A 17 -2.70 24.25 -14.16
C GLU A 17 -2.60 24.15 -15.69
N GLU A 18 -3.73 23.92 -16.37
CA GLU A 18 -3.78 23.98 -17.83
C GLU A 18 -3.75 25.44 -18.29
N TRP A 19 -2.99 25.70 -19.35
CA TRP A 19 -2.82 27.03 -19.89
C TRP A 19 -2.78 26.99 -21.42
N GLU A 20 -3.18 28.07 -22.07
CA GLU A 20 -3.11 28.18 -23.53
C GLU A 20 -1.99 29.13 -23.94
N ALA A 21 -1.06 28.64 -24.77
CA ALA A 21 0.02 29.43 -25.33
C ALA A 21 -0.11 29.52 -26.86
N PRO A 22 0.41 30.56 -27.52
CA PRO A 22 0.53 30.59 -28.98
C PRO A 22 1.32 29.38 -29.49
N ILE A 23 0.95 28.80 -30.63
CA ILE A 23 1.58 27.57 -31.12
C ILE A 23 3.10 27.70 -31.29
N ASP A 24 3.56 28.86 -31.79
CA ASP A 24 4.97 29.20 -32.05
C ASP A 24 5.76 29.65 -30.80
N SER A 25 5.12 29.72 -29.63
CA SER A 25 5.79 30.18 -28.42
C SER A 25 6.77 29.13 -27.87
N LEU A 26 7.92 29.60 -27.39
CA LEU A 26 8.84 28.78 -26.62
C LEU A 26 8.25 28.51 -25.23
N VAL A 27 8.17 27.24 -24.84
CA VAL A 27 7.72 26.83 -23.51
C VAL A 27 8.94 26.79 -22.60
N SER A 28 8.84 27.42 -21.42
CA SER A 28 9.93 27.47 -20.44
C SER A 28 9.37 27.34 -19.03
N ARG A 29 10.24 27.00 -18.07
CA ARG A 29 9.87 26.79 -16.66
C ARG A 29 9.10 28.02 -16.12
N PRO A 30 8.00 27.83 -15.37
CA PRO A 30 7.50 26.57 -14.82
C PRO A 30 6.47 25.85 -15.74
N PHE A 31 6.48 26.09 -17.05
CA PHE A 31 5.58 25.42 -18.00
C PHE A 31 6.26 24.25 -18.71
N THR A 32 5.46 23.24 -19.07
CA THR A 32 5.84 22.11 -19.93
C THR A 32 4.73 21.83 -20.95
N ASP A 33 5.11 21.33 -22.12
CA ASP A 33 4.22 20.78 -23.14
C ASP A 33 3.90 19.29 -22.92
N VAL A 34 4.57 18.66 -21.94
CA VAL A 34 4.38 17.26 -21.61
C VAL A 34 3.06 17.06 -20.89
N VAL A 35 2.18 16.25 -21.48
CA VAL A 35 0.87 15.93 -20.93
C VAL A 35 1.01 15.23 -19.58
N PRO A 36 0.36 15.73 -18.51
CA PRO A 36 0.38 15.10 -17.20
C PRO A 36 -0.36 13.75 -17.24
N PRO A 37 0.12 12.77 -16.45
CA PRO A 37 -0.52 11.47 -16.36
C PRO A 37 -1.94 11.62 -15.78
N LYS A 38 -2.91 10.92 -16.38
CA LYS A 38 -4.32 10.97 -15.99
C LYS A 38 -4.78 9.58 -15.53
N GLY A 39 -5.61 9.54 -14.49
CA GLY A 39 -6.25 8.32 -14.02
C GLY A 39 -6.87 8.50 -12.63
N PRO A 40 -7.85 7.66 -12.25
CA PRO A 40 -8.51 7.74 -10.94
C PRO A 40 -7.55 7.48 -9.77
N ASP A 41 -6.49 6.72 -10.01
CA ASP A 41 -5.51 6.33 -9.00
C ASP A 41 -4.11 6.91 -9.29
N VAL A 42 -4.02 8.01 -10.03
CA VAL A 42 -2.73 8.65 -10.34
C VAL A 42 -2.53 9.84 -9.42
N MET A 43 -1.39 9.87 -8.73
CA MET A 43 -0.97 11.03 -7.93
C MET A 43 0.34 11.56 -8.49
N ILE A 44 0.37 12.85 -8.80
CA ILE A 44 1.58 13.53 -9.26
C ILE A 44 2.45 13.86 -8.03
N ALA A 45 3.71 13.46 -8.07
CA ALA A 45 4.70 13.73 -7.04
C ALA A 45 5.59 14.95 -7.39
N GLY A 46 5.66 15.32 -8.67
CA GLY A 46 6.39 16.49 -9.15
C GLY A 46 6.70 16.43 -10.65
N PHE A 47 7.63 17.25 -11.10
CA PHE A 47 8.13 17.25 -12.47
C PHE A 47 9.66 17.29 -12.48
N ASP A 48 10.27 16.36 -13.19
CA ASP A 48 11.70 16.33 -13.45
C ASP A 48 12.00 17.19 -14.69
N TRP A 49 12.67 18.32 -14.45
CA TRP A 49 13.00 19.26 -15.50
C TRP A 49 14.28 18.95 -16.28
N GLU A 50 15.07 17.98 -15.84
CA GLU A 50 16.27 17.51 -16.57
C GLU A 50 15.86 16.50 -17.63
N THR A 51 14.94 15.60 -17.27
CA THR A 51 14.42 14.57 -18.18
C THR A 51 13.14 14.99 -18.91
N ASN A 52 12.54 16.14 -18.52
CA ASN A 52 11.26 16.65 -19.02
C ASN A 52 10.12 15.63 -18.84
N GLN A 53 9.99 15.07 -17.63
CA GLN A 53 9.00 14.03 -17.32
C GLN A 53 8.25 14.31 -16.01
N TRP A 54 6.96 13.95 -15.98
CA TRP A 54 6.19 13.94 -14.74
C TRP A 54 6.65 12.81 -13.83
N ILE A 55 6.86 13.13 -12.56
CA ILE A 55 7.07 12.15 -11.50
C ILE A 55 5.69 11.88 -10.90
N TRP A 56 5.24 10.63 -10.93
CA TRP A 56 3.93 10.24 -10.46
C TRP A 56 3.94 8.83 -9.86
N VAL A 57 2.94 8.54 -9.05
CA VAL A 57 2.74 7.25 -8.42
C VAL A 57 1.33 6.75 -8.71
N ARG A 58 1.20 5.43 -8.82
CA ARG A 58 -0.10 4.77 -8.92
C ARG A 58 -0.56 4.37 -7.52
N GLY A 59 -1.63 4.98 -7.05
CA GLY A 59 -2.34 4.58 -5.84
C GLY A 59 -3.03 3.22 -6.01
N VAL A 60 -3.41 2.62 -4.89
CA VAL A 60 -4.29 1.45 -4.88
C VAL A 60 -5.72 1.94 -5.01
N PRO A 61 -6.49 1.46 -6.00
CA PRO A 61 -7.91 1.77 -6.11
C PRO A 61 -8.65 1.56 -4.80
N TYR A 62 -9.51 2.51 -4.42
CA TYR A 62 -10.18 2.50 -3.12
C TYR A 62 -10.99 1.23 -2.88
N ASP A 63 -11.66 0.73 -3.92
CA ASP A 63 -12.42 -0.53 -3.90
C ASP A 63 -11.52 -1.74 -3.62
N LEU A 64 -10.34 -1.80 -4.24
CA LEU A 64 -9.34 -2.84 -3.98
C LEU A 64 -8.78 -2.73 -2.56
N TYR A 65 -8.52 -1.53 -2.08
CA TYR A 65 -8.05 -1.30 -0.71
C TYR A 65 -9.07 -1.78 0.32
N VAL A 66 -10.33 -1.37 0.20
CA VAL A 66 -11.42 -1.80 1.11
C VAL A 66 -11.60 -3.32 1.06
N ARG A 67 -11.61 -3.91 -0.14
CA ARG A 67 -11.74 -5.36 -0.30
C ARG A 67 -10.58 -6.11 0.34
N SER A 68 -9.35 -5.63 0.15
CA SER A 68 -8.15 -6.23 0.77
C SER A 68 -8.23 -6.20 2.30
N ASN A 69 -8.65 -5.07 2.88
CA ASN A 69 -8.82 -4.94 4.32
C ASN A 69 -9.90 -5.87 4.86
N GLN A 70 -11.01 -6.04 4.15
CA GLN A 70 -12.06 -6.98 4.54
C GLN A 70 -11.57 -8.43 4.52
N ILE A 71 -10.80 -8.81 3.49
CA ILE A 71 -10.19 -10.14 3.39
C ILE A 71 -9.23 -10.35 4.57
N ALA A 72 -8.33 -9.39 4.83
CA ALA A 72 -7.38 -9.47 5.94
C ALA A 72 -8.08 -9.63 7.29
N ALA A 73 -9.14 -8.85 7.54
CA ALA A 73 -9.94 -8.95 8.76
C ALA A 73 -10.58 -10.34 8.92
N ASN A 74 -11.16 -10.88 7.85
CA ASN A 74 -11.75 -12.22 7.86
C ASN A 74 -10.68 -13.30 8.09
N THR A 75 -9.52 -13.20 7.44
CA THR A 75 -8.42 -14.15 7.63
C THR A 75 -7.92 -14.13 9.08
N MET A 76 -7.70 -12.96 9.69
CA MET A 76 -7.27 -12.86 11.09
C MET A 76 -8.28 -13.48 12.05
N LYS A 77 -9.58 -13.34 11.78
CA LYS A 77 -10.63 -13.99 12.57
C LYS A 77 -10.52 -15.51 12.51
N GLU A 78 -10.35 -16.09 11.32
CA GLU A 78 -10.20 -17.55 11.17
C GLU A 78 -8.89 -18.07 11.77
N VAL A 79 -7.79 -17.33 11.62
CA VAL A 79 -6.50 -17.66 12.27
C VAL A 79 -6.63 -17.66 13.80
N THR A 80 -7.38 -16.71 14.37
CA THR A 80 -7.61 -16.65 15.83
C THR A 80 -8.42 -17.85 16.32
N LYS A 81 -9.45 -18.27 15.56
CA LYS A 81 -10.20 -19.49 15.89
C LYS A 81 -9.31 -20.73 15.84
N LEU A 82 -8.49 -20.86 14.79
CA LEU A 82 -7.56 -21.98 14.65
C LEU A 82 -6.55 -22.02 15.81
N LYS A 83 -5.99 -20.86 16.19
CA LYS A 83 -5.11 -20.75 17.36
C LYS A 83 -5.79 -21.29 18.62
N ASN A 84 -7.03 -20.86 18.90
CA ASN A 84 -7.77 -21.32 20.07
C ASN A 84 -8.02 -22.84 20.05
N MET A 85 -8.33 -23.41 18.89
CA MET A 85 -8.52 -24.86 18.74
C MET A 85 -7.21 -25.61 18.99
N VAL A 86 -6.09 -25.12 18.47
CA VAL A 86 -4.76 -25.72 18.70
C VAL A 86 -4.40 -25.67 20.18
N GLU A 87 -4.62 -24.54 20.86
CA GLU A 87 -4.38 -24.41 22.30
C GLU A 87 -5.23 -25.39 23.12
N GLN A 88 -6.49 -25.60 22.74
CA GLN A 88 -7.35 -26.60 23.38
C GLN A 88 -6.83 -28.03 23.18
N ILE A 89 -6.42 -28.38 21.95
CA ILE A 89 -5.85 -29.69 21.66
C ILE A 89 -4.56 -29.90 22.45
N GLN A 90 -3.67 -28.90 22.50
CA GLN A 90 -2.43 -28.98 23.26
C GLN A 90 -2.67 -29.26 24.75
N LYS A 91 -3.67 -28.62 25.38
CA LYS A 91 -4.03 -28.89 26.78
C LYS A 91 -4.52 -30.32 27.03
N VAL A 92 -5.19 -30.93 26.06
CA VAL A 92 -5.69 -32.31 26.17
C VAL A 92 -4.57 -33.33 25.94
N VAL A 93 -3.70 -33.08 24.96
CA VAL A 93 -2.63 -34.01 24.55
C VAL A 93 -1.41 -33.91 25.48
N PHE A 94 -1.10 -32.71 25.96
CA PHE A 94 0.01 -32.41 26.87
C PHE A 94 -0.53 -31.68 28.10
N PRO A 95 -1.29 -32.37 28.98
CA PRO A 95 -1.69 -31.76 30.24
C PRO A 95 -0.44 -31.38 31.03
N GLU A 96 -0.40 -30.15 31.54
CA GLU A 96 0.73 -29.58 32.32
C GLU A 96 1.01 -30.35 33.63
N ASP A 97 0.22 -31.38 33.96
CA ASP A 97 0.27 -32.17 35.20
C ASP A 97 1.10 -33.47 35.12
N LEU A 98 1.95 -33.67 34.11
CA LEU A 98 3.00 -34.70 34.17
C LEU A 98 4.30 -34.12 34.76
N VAL A 99 4.23 -33.74 36.04
CA VAL A 99 5.40 -33.81 36.91
C VAL A 99 5.72 -35.29 37.05
N ILE A 100 6.61 -35.78 36.18
CA ILE A 100 7.28 -37.06 36.41
C ILE A 100 8.11 -36.83 37.68
N THR A 101 7.65 -37.38 38.81
CA THR A 101 8.46 -37.49 40.03
C THR A 101 9.58 -38.50 39.77
N GLU A 102 10.60 -38.08 39.01
CA GLU A 102 11.89 -38.77 39.01
C GLU A 102 12.52 -38.58 40.40
N GLY A 103 12.36 -39.56 41.30
CA GLY A 103 13.18 -39.62 42.51
C GLY A 103 12.62 -40.24 43.78
N GLY A 104 11.41 -40.83 43.79
CA GLY A 104 10.92 -41.54 44.97
C GLY A 104 11.41 -42.98 45.04
N MET A 105 12.52 -43.25 45.74
CA MET A 105 12.95 -44.62 46.06
C MET A 105 11.80 -45.45 46.69
N PRO A 106 11.60 -46.72 46.29
CA PRO A 106 10.75 -47.62 47.05
C PRO A 106 11.48 -48.00 48.35
N ASP A 107 10.92 -47.61 49.50
CA ASP A 107 11.35 -48.10 50.80
C ASP A 107 10.98 -49.59 50.92
N VAL A 108 11.98 -50.45 50.73
CA VAL A 108 11.94 -51.87 51.09
C VAL A 108 12.77 -52.07 52.33
N SER A 109 12.16 -51.82 53.48
CA SER A 109 12.65 -52.25 54.79
C SER A 109 11.74 -53.37 55.31
N LYS A 110 12.34 -54.56 55.47
CA LYS A 110 11.73 -55.79 56.02
C LYS A 110 11.29 -55.64 57.47
#